data_AF-L8JIN5-F1
#
_entry.id   AF-L8JIN5-F1
#
_cell.length_a   1.000
_cell.length_b   1.000
_cell.length_c   1.000
_cell.angle_alpha   90.00
_cell.angle_beta   90.00
_cell.angle_gamma   90.00
#
_symmetry.space_group_name_H-M   'P 1'
#
loop_
_entity.id
_entity.type
_entity.pdbx_description
1 polymer ?
#
loop_
_entity_poly.entity_id
_entity_poly.type
_entity_poly.pdbx_seq_one_letter_code
_entity_poly.pdbx_strand_id
1 'polypeptide(L)'
;MVSIWSEVLQLDKDSISTNESFFVMGGDSIKAVKLMSKVNKHFNINIKLAELFEMNKISQLADHVMIIKQIKISANDLDEVVELKL
;
A
#
# COMPACT_ATOMS: atom_id res chain seq x y z
N MET A 1 -2.43 -0.27 7.94
CA MET A 1 -3.30 0.19 6.84
C MET A 1 -4.46 1.05 7.32
N VAL A 2 -5.30 0.57 8.25
CA VAL A 2 -6.50 1.27 8.77
C VAL A 2 -6.21 2.72 9.16
N SER A 3 -5.13 2.98 9.90
CA SER A 3 -4.78 4.34 10.32
C SER A 3 -4.45 5.29 9.14
N ILE A 4 -3.84 4.77 8.07
CA ILE A 4 -3.55 5.57 6.87
C ILE A 4 -4.85 5.93 6.14
N TRP A 5 -5.77 4.96 6.03
CA TRP A 5 -7.07 5.17 5.38
C TRP A 5 -7.94 6.14 6.17
N SER A 6 -8.01 5.97 7.49
CA SER A 6 -8.68 6.89 8.42
C SER A 6 -8.19 8.34 8.24
N GLU A 7 -6.88 8.55 8.18
CA GLU A 7 -6.30 9.89 7.97
C GLU A 7 -6.67 10.48 6.61
N VAL A 8 -6.62 9.68 5.54
CA VAL A 8 -6.89 10.16 4.18
C VAL A 8 -8.38 10.44 3.95
N LEU A 9 -9.25 9.55 4.46
CA LEU A 9 -10.70 9.66 4.33
C LEU A 9 -11.31 10.64 5.33
N GLN A 10 -10.56 11.05 6.36
CA GLN A 10 -11.03 11.86 7.48
C GLN A 10 -12.19 11.19 8.22
N LEU A 11 -12.04 9.88 8.46
CA LEU A 11 -12.99 9.06 9.19
C LEU A 11 -12.34 8.49 10.44
N ASP A 12 -13.14 8.22 11.47
CA ASP A 12 -12.67 7.48 12.64
C ASP A 12 -12.21 6.07 12.25
N LYS A 13 -11.20 5.55 12.96
CA LYS A 13 -10.63 4.22 12.68
C LYS A 13 -11.69 3.11 12.77
N ASP A 14 -12.67 3.25 13.66
CA ASP A 14 -13.74 2.27 13.87
C ASP A 14 -14.74 2.23 12.70
N SER A 15 -14.79 3.29 11.90
CA SER A 15 -15.61 3.39 10.68
C SER A 15 -14.91 2.81 9.44
N ILE A 16 -13.65 2.40 9.55
CA ILE A 16 -12.88 1.85 8.43
C ILE A 16 -13.06 0.34 8.36
N SER A 17 -13.81 -0.12 7.35
CA SER A 17 -13.91 -1.54 7.02
C SER A 17 -12.68 -2.00 6.22
N THR A 18 -12.18 -3.20 6.53
CA THR A 18 -11.04 -3.77 5.80
C THR A 18 -11.44 -4.37 4.44
N ASN A 19 -12.73 -4.65 4.25
CA ASN A 19 -13.27 -5.34 3.09
C ASN A 19 -14.19 -4.47 2.22
N GLU A 20 -14.40 -3.22 2.63
CA GLU A 20 -15.15 -2.23 1.88
C GLU A 20 -14.24 -1.48 0.91
N SER A 21 -14.79 -1.07 -0.23
CA SER A 21 -14.03 -0.32 -1.20
C SER A 21 -13.70 1.09 -0.69
N PHE A 22 -12.49 1.56 -0.93
CA PHE A 22 -12.04 2.91 -0.66
C PHE A 22 -12.98 3.96 -1.24
N PHE A 23 -13.48 3.72 -2.46
CA PHE A 23 -14.39 4.64 -3.15
C PHE A 23 -15.79 4.63 -2.56
N VAL A 24 -16.25 3.49 -2.04
CA VAL A 24 -17.53 3.41 -1.29
C VAL A 24 -17.44 4.18 0.03
N MET A 25 -16.27 4.18 0.69
CA MET A 25 -16.02 4.96 1.91
C MET A 25 -15.73 6.46 1.68
N GLY A 26 -16.02 7.00 0.48
CA GLY A 26 -15.84 8.43 0.18
C GLY A 26 -14.46 8.82 -0.37
N GLY A 27 -13.69 7.83 -0.81
CA GLY A 27 -12.46 8.02 -1.57
C GLY A 27 -12.70 8.63 -2.94
N ASP A 28 -11.79 9.50 -3.38
CA ASP A 28 -11.74 10.09 -4.72
C ASP A 28 -10.30 10.03 -5.25
N SER A 29 -10.07 10.50 -6.49
CA SER A 29 -8.74 10.48 -7.12
C SER A 29 -7.68 11.27 -6.35
N ILE A 30 -8.04 12.39 -5.72
CA ILE A 30 -7.09 13.20 -4.93
C ILE A 30 -6.71 12.44 -3.66
N LYS A 31 -7.69 11.87 -2.98
CA LYS A 31 -7.47 11.02 -1.80
C LYS A 31 -6.69 9.76 -2.16
N ALA A 32 -6.95 9.15 -3.31
CA ALA A 32 -6.22 7.98 -3.82
C ALA A 32 -4.74 8.29 -4.03
N VAL A 33 -4.41 9.44 -4.64
CA VAL A 33 -3.00 9.89 -4.80
C VAL A 33 -2.33 10.11 -3.44
N LYS A 34 -3.04 10.71 -2.47
CA LYS A 34 -2.53 10.90 -1.10
C LYS A 34 -2.31 9.56 -0.40
N LEU A 35 -3.25 8.62 -0.54
CA LEU A 35 -3.17 7.27 0.03
C LEU A 35 -1.96 6.53 -0.54
N MET A 36 -1.81 6.50 -1.87
CA MET A 36 -0.67 5.90 -2.56
C MET A 36 0.65 6.46 -2.03
N SER A 37 0.79 7.79 -1.94
CA SER A 37 2.00 8.43 -1.42
C SER A 37 2.32 8.00 0.02
N LYS A 38 1.32 7.96 0.90
CA LYS A 38 1.49 7.53 2.30
C LYS A 38 1.84 6.05 2.42
N VAL A 39 1.20 5.18 1.65
CA VAL A 39 1.48 3.74 1.62
C VAL A 39 2.91 3.49 1.14
N ASN A 40 3.30 4.09 0.01
CA ASN A 40 4.65 3.97 -0.53
C ASN A 40 5.72 4.40 0.49
N LYS A 41 5.51 5.57 1.12
CA LYS A 41 6.43 6.08 2.14
C LYS A 41 6.48 5.19 3.39
N HIS A 42 5.34 4.75 3.90
CA HIS A 42 5.27 4.00 5.16
C HIS A 42 5.87 2.59 5.02
N PHE A 43 5.68 1.93 3.87
CA PHE A 43 6.16 0.57 3.66
C PHE A 43 7.47 0.48 2.86
N ASN A 44 8.02 1.61 2.42
CA ASN A 44 9.21 1.70 1.55
C ASN A 44 9.06 0.89 0.26
N ILE A 45 7.91 1.05 -0.39
CA ILE A 45 7.53 0.39 -1.65
C ILE A 45 7.13 1.44 -2.70
N ASN A 46 6.85 0.99 -3.92
CA ASN A 46 6.39 1.84 -5.00
C ASN A 46 5.22 1.19 -5.75
N ILE A 47 4.00 1.39 -5.27
CA ILE A 47 2.78 1.06 -5.99
C ILE A 47 2.36 2.24 -6.87
N LYS A 48 1.80 1.93 -8.04
CA LYS A 48 1.19 2.88 -8.96
C LYS A 48 -0.25 3.16 -8.59
N LEU A 49 -0.77 4.29 -9.06
CA LEU A 49 -2.17 4.65 -8.83
C LEU A 49 -3.14 3.60 -9.41
N ALA A 50 -2.83 3.05 -10.58
CA ALA A 50 -3.65 2.01 -11.21
C ALA A 50 -3.83 0.76 -10.32
N GLU A 51 -2.76 0.33 -9.64
CA GLU A 51 -2.81 -0.81 -8.72
C GLU A 51 -3.73 -0.53 -7.52
N LEU A 52 -3.81 0.71 -7.05
CA LEU A 52 -4.72 1.11 -5.97
C LEU A 52 -6.20 1.07 -6.41
N PHE A 53 -6.49 1.34 -7.69
CA PHE A 53 -7.85 1.19 -8.23
C PHE A 53 -8.26 -0.28 -8.31
N GLU A 54 -7.33 -1.18 -8.64
CA GLU A 54 -7.56 -2.62 -8.66
C GLU A 54 -7.69 -3.21 -7.25
N MET A 55 -6.84 -2.77 -6.32
CA MET A 55 -6.78 -3.23 -4.93
C MET A 55 -7.43 -2.22 -4.00
N ASN A 56 -8.67 -1.86 -4.30
CA ASN A 56 -9.37 -0.77 -3.63
C ASN A 56 -9.93 -1.14 -2.26
N LYS A 57 -9.54 -2.26 -1.65
CA LYS A 57 -9.87 -2.69 -0.28
C LYS A 57 -8.60 -2.84 0.55
N ILE A 58 -8.68 -2.61 1.85
CA ILE A 58 -7.51 -2.77 2.75
C ILE A 58 -6.96 -4.19 2.69
N SER A 59 -7.81 -5.22 2.68
CA SER A 59 -7.38 -6.62 2.61
C SER A 59 -6.55 -6.87 1.36
N GLN A 60 -7.05 -6.49 0.19
CA GLN A 60 -6.36 -6.65 -1.09
C GLN A 60 -5.04 -5.86 -1.14
N LEU A 61 -5.06 -4.60 -0.71
CA LEU A 61 -3.87 -3.77 -0.71
C LEU A 61 -2.81 -4.30 0.27
N ALA A 62 -3.22 -4.86 1.41
CA ALA A 62 -2.30 -5.44 2.40
C ALA A 62 -1.57 -6.65 1.83
N ASP A 63 -2.30 -7.54 1.17
CA ASP A 63 -1.74 -8.73 0.53
C ASP A 63 -0.73 -8.31 -0.56
N HIS A 64 -1.08 -7.33 -1.39
CA HIS A 64 -0.18 -6.82 -2.42
C HIS A 64 1.11 -6.20 -1.85
N VAL A 65 0.98 -5.38 -0.81
CA VAL A 65 2.14 -4.80 -0.11
C VAL A 65 3.03 -5.92 0.46
N MET A 66 2.44 -6.96 1.04
CA MET A 66 3.17 -8.08 1.59
C MET A 66 3.95 -8.86 0.53
N ILE A 67 3.37 -9.04 -0.66
CA ILE A 67 4.04 -9.68 -1.81
C ILE A 67 5.22 -8.82 -2.30
N ILE A 68 5.01 -7.51 -2.51
CA ILE A 68 6.07 -6.60 -2.97
C ILE A 68 7.25 -6.61 -1.99
N LYS A 69 6.98 -6.57 -0.68
CA LYS A 69 8.03 -6.60 0.33
C LYS A 69 8.83 -7.90 0.30
N GLN A 70 8.19 -9.05 0.14
CA GLN A 70 8.88 -10.34 0.02
C GLN A 70 9.80 -10.37 -1.21
N ILE A 71 9.32 -9.88 -2.36
CA ILE A 71 10.13 -9.80 -3.58
C ILE A 71 11.34 -8.87 -3.36
N LYS A 72 11.14 -7.71 -2.73
CA LYS A 72 12.23 -6.75 -2.48
C LYS A 72 13.31 -7.31 -1.55
N ILE A 73 12.92 -8.05 -0.51
CA ILE A 73 13.85 -8.73 0.39
C ILE A 73 14.68 -9.76 -0.39
N SER A 74 14.02 -10.64 -1.14
CA SER A 74 14.71 -11.67 -1.93
C SER A 74 15.64 -11.08 -3.00
N ALA A 75 15.32 -9.91 -3.57
CA ALA A 75 16.19 -9.24 -4.52
C ALA A 75 17.42 -8.61 -3.84
N ASN A 76 17.22 -7.97 -2.68
CA ASN A 76 18.32 -7.43 -1.88
C ASN A 76 19.33 -8.51 -1.45
N ASP A 77 18.84 -9.69 -1.07
CA ASP A 77 19.69 -10.83 -0.71
C ASP A 77 20.54 -11.31 -1.90
N LEU A 78 20.04 -11.19 -3.14
CA LEU A 78 20.79 -11.52 -4.34
C LEU A 78 21.86 -10.46 -4.66
N ASP A 79 21.53 -9.18 -4.51
CA ASP A 79 22.45 -8.07 -4.78
C ASP A 79 23.65 -8.09 -3.81
N GLU A 80 23.43 -8.36 -2.52
CA GLU A 80 24.52 -8.51 -1.52
C GLU A 80 25.44 -9.70 -1.81
N VAL A 81 24.89 -10.82 -2.29
CA VAL A 81 25.68 -12.01 -2.67
C VAL A 81 26.52 -11.76 -3.93
N VAL A 82 26.05 -10.91 -4.85
CA VAL A 82 26.79 -10.53 -6.05
C VAL A 82 27.91 -9.55 -5.72
N GLU A 83 27.68 -8.56 -4.86
CA GLU A 83 28.69 -7.56 -4.47
C GLU A 83 29.88 -8.15 -3.69
N LEU A 84 29.67 -9.20 -2.88
CA LEU A 84 30.75 -9.88 -2.14
C LEU A 84 31.64 -10.80 -3.00
N LYS A 85 31.31 -10.99 -4.28
CA LYS A 85 32.04 -11.86 -5.21
C LYS A 85 32.92 -11.11 -6.23
N LEU A 86 33.03 -9.79 -6.10
CA LEU A 86 33.95 -8.92 -6.86
C LEU A 86 35.09 -8.42 -5.97
#